data_AF-Q6MNU0-F1
#
_entry.id   AF-Q6MNU0-F1
#
_cell.length_a   1.000
_cell.length_b   1.000
_cell.length_c   1.000
_cell.angle_alpha   90.00
_cell.angle_beta   90.00
_cell.angle_gamma   90.00
#
_symmetry.space_group_name_H-M   'P 1'
#
loop_
_entity.id
_entity.type
_entity.pdbx_description
1 polymer ?
#
loop_
_entity_poly.entity_id
_entity_poly.type
_entity_poly.pdbx_seq_one_letter_code
_entity_poly.pdbx_strand_id
1 'polypeptide(L)' 'MIVISRELGVTCNACHNVQNFKADDKKAFKVGKEHMKLTQMLRENGMDGKKSAKATCYMCHRGKLMPDYKEPANAKAF' A
#
# COMPACT_ATOMS: atom_id res chain seq x y z
N MET A 1 -5.23 -1.39 -11.69
CA MET A 1 -5.29 -1.24 -10.22
C MET A 1 -6.20 -2.26 -9.51
N ILE A 2 -6.70 -3.31 -10.19
CA ILE A 2 -7.64 -4.28 -9.60
C ILE A 2 -7.00 -5.07 -8.43
N VAL A 3 -5.73 -5.46 -8.58
CA VAL A 3 -5.01 -6.19 -7.52
C VAL A 3 -4.89 -5.33 -6.26
N ILE A 4 -4.40 -4.10 -6.39
CA ILE A 4 -4.23 -3.18 -5.26
C ILE A 4 -5.58 -2.90 -4.57
N SER A 5 -6.64 -2.64 -5.35
CA SER A 5 -8.00 -2.47 -4.81
C SER A 5 -8.46 -3.65 -3.96
N ARG A 6 -8.25 -4.89 -4.44
CA ARG A 6 -8.60 -6.10 -3.69
C ARG A 6 -7.75 -6.26 -2.42
N GLU A 7 -6.44 -6.03 -2.52
CA GLU A 7 -5.51 -6.20 -1.40
C GLU A 7 -5.72 -5.16 -0.27
N LEU A 8 -6.31 -4.01 -0.61
CA LEU A 8 -6.67 -2.94 0.31
C LEU A 8 -8.14 -2.96 0.72
N GLY A 9 -8.99 -3.78 0.09
CA GLY A 9 -10.44 -3.81 0.35
C GLY A 9 -11.15 -2.51 -0.03
N VAL A 10 -10.71 -1.84 -1.10
CA VAL A 10 -11.29 -0.56 -1.56
C VAL A 10 -11.57 -0.57 -3.06
N THR A 11 -12.45 0.33 -3.49
CA THR A 11 -12.75 0.58 -4.90
C THR A 11 -11.85 1.67 -5.50
N CYS A 12 -11.82 1.79 -6.83
CA CYS A 12 -10.92 2.72 -7.55
C CYS A 12 -11.11 4.20 -7.16
N ASN A 13 -12.32 4.61 -6.78
CA ASN A 13 -12.65 5.96 -6.32
C ASN A 13 -12.03 6.33 -4.96
N ALA A 14 -11.54 5.35 -4.18
CA ALA A 14 -10.81 5.62 -2.94
C ALA A 14 -9.50 6.38 -3.23
N CYS A 15 -8.85 6.05 -4.34
CA CYS A 15 -7.59 6.66 -4.74
C CYS A 15 -7.76 7.66 -5.89
N HIS A 16 -8.64 7.41 -6.86
CA HIS A 16 -8.74 8.23 -8.07
C HIS A 16 -9.91 9.21 -8.03
N ASN A 17 -9.71 10.37 -8.67
CA ASN A 17 -10.81 11.18 -9.16
C ASN A 17 -11.40 10.50 -10.42
N VAL A 18 -12.70 10.18 -10.39
CA VAL A 18 -13.35 9.42 -11.48
C VAL A 18 -13.50 10.24 -12.77
N GLN A 19 -13.43 11.58 -12.67
CA GLN A 19 -13.44 12.47 -13.83
C GLN A 19 -12.04 12.63 -14.42
N ASN A 20 -10.98 12.43 -13.63
CA ASN A 20 -9.60 12.47 -14.08
C ASN A 20 -8.71 11.53 -13.25
N PHE A 21 -8.48 10.32 -13.78
CA PHE A 21 -7.71 9.28 -13.08
C PHE A 21 -6.23 9.62 -12.86
N LYS A 22 -5.70 10.63 -13.56
CA LYS A 22 -4.32 11.11 -13.40
C LYS A 22 -4.18 12.18 -12.33
N ALA A 23 -5.28 12.79 -11.88
CA ALA A 23 -5.26 13.78 -10.84
C ALA A 23 -4.74 13.17 -9.54
N ASP A 24 -3.85 13.89 -8.87
CA ASP A 24 -3.32 13.53 -7.56
C ASP A 24 -3.98 14.34 -6.43
N ASP A 25 -5.13 14.93 -6.69
CA ASP A 25 -5.94 15.71 -5.76
C ASP A 25 -6.26 14.96 -4.46
N LYS A 26 -6.44 13.64 -4.52
CA LYS A 26 -6.71 12.79 -3.36
C LYS A 26 -5.42 12.41 -2.62
N LYS A 27 -5.45 12.58 -1.29
CA LYS A 27 -4.37 12.11 -0.39
C LYS A 27 -4.03 10.64 -0.59
N ALA A 28 -5.04 9.78 -0.77
CA ALA A 28 -4.86 8.35 -1.00
C ALA A 28 -4.08 8.04 -2.29
N PHE A 29 -4.22 8.85 -3.34
CA PHE A 29 -3.42 8.72 -4.56
C PHE A 29 -1.94 8.96 -4.28
N LYS A 30 -1.62 10.07 -3.58
CA LYS A 30 -0.24 10.42 -3.22
C LYS A 30 0.39 9.37 -2.31
N VAL A 31 -0.32 8.95 -1.25
CA VAL A 31 0.14 7.91 -0.32
C VAL A 31 0.31 6.55 -1.03
N GLY A 32 -0.62 6.19 -1.92
CA GLY A 32 -0.54 4.98 -2.72
C GLY A 32 0.71 4.94 -3.61
N LYS A 33 1.07 6.07 -4.23
CA LYS A 33 2.32 6.19 -5.02
C LYS A 33 3.57 5.90 -4.17
N GLU A 34 3.63 6.44 -2.95
CA GLU A 34 4.76 6.15 -2.04
C GLU A 34 4.78 4.69 -1.59
N HIS A 35 3.63 4.07 -1.35
CA HIS A 35 3.56 2.63 -1.04
C HIS A 35 3.99 1.75 -2.21
N MET A 36 3.71 2.15 -3.47
CA MET A 36 4.22 1.43 -4.63
C MET A 36 5.75 1.41 -4.64
N LYS A 37 6.40 2.55 -4.36
CA LYS A 37 7.87 2.62 -4.20
C LYS A 37 8.36 1.74 -3.04
N LEU A 38 7.68 1.76 -1.89
CA LEU A 38 8.00 0.90 -0.75
C LEU A 38 7.97 -0.59 -1.14
N THR A 39 6.91 -1.05 -1.80
CA THR A 39 6.81 -2.47 -2.21
C THR A 39 7.85 -2.84 -3.25
N GLN A 40 8.23 -1.91 -4.13
CA GLN A 40 9.30 -2.12 -5.10
C GLN A 40 10.65 -2.28 -4.39
N MET A 41 10.97 -1.38 -3.46
CA MET A 41 12.18 -1.45 -2.65
C MET A 41 12.26 -2.76 -1.85
N LEU A 42 11.16 -3.23 -1.25
CA LEU A 42 11.13 -4.53 -0.55
C LEU A 42 11.43 -5.70 -1.49
N ARG A 43 10.89 -5.67 -2.71
CA ARG A 43 11.15 -6.72 -3.73
C ARG A 43 12.61 -6.73 -4.16
N GLU A 44 13.18 -5.56 -4.41
CA GLU A 44 14.60 -5.40 -4.77
C GLU A 44 15.53 -5.90 -3.66
N ASN A 45 15.11 -5.74 -2.40
CA ASN A 45 15.81 -6.25 -1.23
C ASN A 45 15.48 -7.71 -0.89
N GLY A 46 14.98 -8.48 -1.86
CA GLY A 46 14.86 -9.93 -1.76
C GLY A 46 13.47 -10.46 -1.43
N MET A 47 12.43 -9.63 -1.33
CA MET A 47 11.02 -10.06 -1.23
C MET A 47 10.36 -10.19 -2.61
N ASP A 48 11.02 -10.84 -3.56
CA ASP A 48 10.62 -10.84 -4.98
C ASP A 48 9.66 -11.98 -5.37
N GLY A 49 9.43 -12.95 -4.49
CA GLY A 49 8.59 -14.12 -4.75
C GLY A 49 9.35 -15.34 -5.29
N LYS A 50 10.66 -15.27 -5.53
CA LYS A 50 11.44 -16.40 -6.07
C LYS A 50 11.98 -17.30 -4.96
N LYS A 51 12.63 -16.69 -3.97
CA LYS A 51 13.23 -17.39 -2.82
C LYS A 51 12.54 -17.07 -1.48
N SER A 52 11.65 -16.09 -1.48
CA SER A 52 10.93 -15.59 -0.31
C SER A 52 9.52 -15.16 -0.71
N ALA A 53 8.69 -14.78 0.25
CA ALA A 53 7.37 -14.22 -0.02
C ALA A 53 7.49 -12.91 -0.83
N LYS A 54 6.62 -12.73 -1.83
CA LYS A 54 6.57 -11.50 -2.62
C LYS A 54 5.96 -10.36 -1.81
N ALA A 55 6.66 -9.23 -1.69
CA ALA A 55 6.11 -8.04 -1.06
C ALA A 55 4.93 -7.50 -1.90
N THR A 56 3.77 -7.36 -1.26
CA THR A 56 2.50 -6.89 -1.84
C THR A 56 1.79 -6.01 -0.82
N CYS A 57 0.76 -5.27 -1.25
CA CYS A 57 -0.03 -4.44 -0.34
C CYS A 57 -0.72 -5.33 0.71
N TYR A 58 -1.15 -6.53 0.30
CA TYR A 58 -1.84 -7.49 1.16
C TYR A 58 -1.02 -7.93 2.36
N MET A 59 0.31 -7.97 2.25
CA MET A 59 1.22 -8.38 3.32
C MET A 59 0.93 -7.66 4.64
N CYS A 60 0.69 -6.34 4.57
CA CYS A 60 0.38 -5.49 5.72
C CYS A 60 -1.11 -5.15 5.82
N HIS A 61 -1.76 -4.83 4.70
CA HIS A 61 -3.12 -4.29 4.71
C HIS A 61 -4.21 -5.34 4.89
N ARG A 62 -3.96 -6.59 4.46
CA ARG A 62 -4.87 -7.72 4.70
C ARG A 62 -6.33 -7.46 4.29
N GLY A 63 -6.55 -6.76 3.17
CA GLY A 63 -7.89 -6.42 2.69
C GLY A 63 -8.55 -5.23 3.40
N LYS A 64 -7.78 -4.41 4.12
CA LYS A 64 -8.25 -3.19 4.78
C LYS A 64 -7.39 -1.99 4.40
N LEU A 65 -8.04 -0.83 4.22
CA LEU A 65 -7.34 0.39 3.82
C LEU A 65 -6.27 0.81 4.85
N MET A 66 -6.51 0.53 6.13
CA MET A 66 -5.55 0.73 7.21
C MET A 66 -5.15 -0.63 7.79
N PRO A 67 -3.85 -0.90 7.99
CA PRO A 67 -3.40 -2.09 8.70
C PRO A 67 -3.96 -2.14 10.13
N ASP A 68 -4.33 -3.34 10.60
CA ASP A 68 -4.89 -3.55 11.94
C ASP A 68 -3.84 -3.37 13.04
N TYR A 69 -2.60 -3.76 12.76
CA TYR A 69 -1.51 -3.67 13.72
C TYR A 69 -0.93 -2.25 13.74
N LYS A 70 -1.02 -1.60 14.89
CA LYS A 70 -0.29 -0.36 15.20
C LYS A 70 0.74 -0.70 16.27
N GLU A 71 2.00 -0.37 15.99
CA GLU A 71 3.05 -0.48 16.98
C GLU A 71 2.66 0.34 18.22
N PRO A 72 2.72 -0.23 19.44
CA PRO A 72 2.51 0.55 20.65
C PRO A 72 3.57 1.65 20.71
N ALA A 73 3.17 2.87 21.09
CA ALA A 73 4.11 3.98 21.19
C ALA A 73 5.23 3.61 22.18
N ASN A 74 6.41 3.30 21.63
CA ASN A 74 7.58 3.06 22.44
C ASN A 74 8.05 4.41 22.99
N ALA A 75 7.85 4.63 24.29
CA ALA A 75 8.26 5.84 24.99
C ALA A 75 9.78 6.12 24.93
N LYS A 76 10.57 5.24 24.31
CA LYS A 76 12.03 5.36 24.11
C LYS A 76 12.46 5.38 22.64
N ALA A 77 11.54 5.47 21.67
CA ALA A 77 11.87 5.46 20.24
C ALA A 77 12.23 6.84 19.64
N PHE A 78 12.39 7.86 20.48
CA PHE A 78 12.90 9.18 20.12
C PHE A 78 13.87 9.67 21.19
#